data_AF-A0A502HS00-F1
#
_entry.id   AF-A0A502HS00-F1
#
_cell.length_a   1.000
_cell.length_b   1.000
_cell.length_c   1.000
_cell.angle_alpha   90.00
_cell.angle_beta   90.00
_cell.angle_gamma   90.00
#
_symmetry.space_group_name_H-M   'P 1'
#
loop_
_entity.id
_entity.type
_entity.pdbx_description
1 polymer ?
#
loop_
_entity_poly.entity_id
_entity_poly.type
_entity_poly.pdbx_seq_one_letter_code
_entity_poly.pdbx_strand_id
1 'polypeptide(L)'
;MHLSELKNAGRSPSLPMSIALADAAGPADLQLLSLLRVLPGQRYVGAGIWRGRPVLAKLLVGSKAARHFQRELAGVRLLADQGLTTPQLLADGLKEGEGGWLLFDFLEGAESLGETWKKVEHLPVLADMQGAVIAEALGAIGQMHRKGLWQEDLHLDNLLRQRGRLYLIDGGGVCAETPGQPLSRNKVLENLGVFFAQLPKALEPFIEELLVYYLLSNGEHALPMEALQKQIDKVRAWRLKDFLIKVGRECTLFSVQRGAFGLRAIRREEEAAMLPVLGQADALLDQGHLYKTGGAASVGKVEVDGRTLVIKRYNIKGFAHWLKRFWRPSRAWHSWREGNRLAFLGIATPKPLALLETRFFWLRSRAYLVTEYLPGPDIIERFAPYVESGNAPEAELLALDHLFAELIGARISHGDFKGHNLFWQEDRWALIDLDSMCQHGSVGSFAPAYARDRARFMRNWPESSALYQVIDQRLPKDISRAA
;
A
#
# COMPACT_ATOMS: atom_id res chain seq x y z
N MET A 1 -32.49 -4.25 15.11
CA MET A 1 -32.17 -5.09 13.93
C MET A 1 -31.35 -6.30 14.34
N HIS A 2 -31.36 -7.37 13.55
CA HIS A 2 -30.59 -8.59 13.76
C HIS A 2 -29.24 -8.56 13.02
N LEU A 3 -28.31 -9.44 13.41
CA LEU A 3 -27.01 -9.54 12.74
C LEU A 3 -27.14 -10.03 11.29
N SER A 4 -28.16 -10.86 11.00
CA SER A 4 -28.48 -11.31 9.64
C SER A 4 -28.82 -10.14 8.70
N GLU A 5 -29.46 -9.08 9.21
CA GLU A 5 -29.82 -7.88 8.46
C GLU A 5 -28.59 -7.01 8.20
N LEU A 6 -27.67 -6.93 9.18
CA LEU A 6 -26.42 -6.16 9.06
C LEU A 6 -25.54 -6.64 7.89
N LYS A 7 -25.64 -7.92 7.52
CA LYS A 7 -24.98 -8.49 6.34
C LYS A 7 -25.25 -7.67 5.06
N ASN A 8 -26.44 -7.11 4.91
CA ASN A 8 -26.87 -6.40 3.70
C ASN A 8 -26.72 -4.87 3.81
N ALA A 9 -26.21 -4.37 4.94
CA ALA A 9 -26.18 -2.93 5.24
C ALA A 9 -25.13 -2.12 4.44
N GLY A 10 -24.25 -2.80 3.67
CA GLY A 10 -23.30 -2.14 2.79
C GLY A 10 -22.12 -1.49 3.53
N ARG A 11 -21.52 -0.46 2.92
CA ARG A 11 -20.35 0.26 3.48
C ARG A 11 -20.71 1.39 4.43
N SER A 12 -21.87 2.03 4.21
CA SER A 12 -22.28 3.24 4.91
C SER A 12 -23.71 3.09 5.45
N PRO A 13 -23.95 2.16 6.39
CA PRO A 13 -25.25 2.06 7.03
C PRO A 13 -25.54 3.32 7.87
N SER A 14 -26.82 3.66 8.03
CA SER A 14 -27.24 4.77 8.88
C SER A 14 -26.94 4.49 10.35
N LEU A 15 -26.44 5.50 11.08
CA LEU A 15 -26.09 5.45 12.50
C LEU A 15 -26.80 6.59 13.27
N PRO A 16 -27.07 6.43 14.58
CA PRO A 16 -26.83 5.23 15.39
C PRO A 16 -27.78 4.08 15.00
N MET A 17 -27.37 2.84 15.24
CA MET A 17 -28.18 1.65 14.96
C MET A 17 -28.21 0.69 16.15
N SER A 18 -29.38 0.12 16.44
CA SER A 18 -29.57 -0.82 17.55
C SER A 18 -29.59 -2.27 17.07
N ILE A 19 -28.69 -3.08 17.61
CA ILE A 19 -28.52 -4.49 17.24
C ILE A 19 -28.84 -5.36 18.45
N ALA A 20 -29.82 -6.24 18.30
CA ALA A 20 -30.23 -7.16 19.35
C ALA A 20 -29.18 -8.27 19.51
N LEU A 21 -28.51 -8.30 20.65
CA LEU A 21 -27.51 -9.30 21.01
C LEU A 21 -27.91 -9.98 22.33
N ALA A 22 -27.11 -10.96 22.76
CA ALA A 22 -27.25 -11.57 24.07
C ALA A 22 -25.89 -11.77 24.72
N ASP A 23 -25.88 -11.91 26.03
CA ASP A 23 -24.73 -12.38 26.80
C ASP A 23 -25.22 -13.33 27.90
N ALA A 24 -24.34 -13.73 28.82
CA ALA A 24 -24.71 -14.56 29.95
C ALA A 24 -25.79 -13.94 30.86
N ALA A 25 -25.99 -12.63 30.80
CA ALA A 25 -27.03 -11.90 31.56
C ALA A 25 -28.33 -11.69 30.75
N GLY A 26 -28.47 -12.34 29.58
CA GLY A 26 -29.68 -12.30 28.75
C GLY A 26 -29.59 -11.34 27.57
N PRO A 27 -30.72 -11.11 26.87
CA PRO A 27 -30.76 -10.24 25.70
C PRO A 27 -30.64 -8.75 26.08
N ALA A 28 -29.95 -7.99 25.24
CA ALA A 28 -29.91 -6.53 25.31
C ALA A 28 -29.58 -5.94 23.93
N ASP A 29 -29.82 -4.65 23.76
CA ASP A 29 -29.48 -3.94 22.53
C ASP A 29 -28.11 -3.30 22.63
N LEU A 30 -27.25 -3.58 21.65
CA LEU A 30 -26.05 -2.80 21.39
C LEU A 30 -26.45 -1.57 20.57
N GLN A 31 -26.24 -0.39 21.12
CA GLN A 31 -26.39 0.85 20.37
C GLN A 31 -25.06 1.20 19.72
N LEU A 32 -24.93 0.92 18.42
CA LEU A 32 -23.72 1.23 17.66
C LEU A 32 -23.76 2.69 17.20
N LEU A 33 -22.78 3.48 17.62
CA LEU A 33 -22.75 4.94 17.44
C LEU A 33 -21.86 5.37 16.27
N SER A 34 -20.75 4.67 16.05
CA SER A 34 -19.79 4.96 14.98
C SER A 34 -19.21 3.67 14.41
N LEU A 35 -18.74 3.72 13.16
CA LEU A 35 -18.04 2.62 12.50
C LEU A 35 -16.58 3.01 12.27
N LEU A 36 -15.67 2.16 12.75
CA LEU A 36 -14.23 2.30 12.61
C LEU A 36 -13.70 1.48 11.42
N ARG A 37 -14.34 0.34 11.12
CA ARG A 37 -13.97 -0.50 9.98
C ARG A 37 -15.18 -1.24 9.43
N VAL A 38 -15.36 -1.18 8.11
CA VAL A 38 -16.46 -1.88 7.42
C VAL A 38 -15.95 -2.76 6.29
N LEU A 39 -16.27 -4.05 6.39
CA LEU A 39 -16.14 -5.05 5.34
C LEU A 39 -17.56 -5.58 5.04
N PRO A 40 -18.25 -5.01 4.03
CA PRO A 40 -19.65 -5.34 3.75
C PRO A 40 -19.91 -6.84 3.65
N GLY A 41 -20.98 -7.29 4.30
CA GLY A 41 -21.38 -8.70 4.32
C GLY A 41 -20.44 -9.63 5.08
N GLN A 42 -19.44 -9.11 5.80
CA GLN A 42 -18.44 -9.90 6.52
C GLN A 42 -18.16 -9.41 7.94
N ARG A 43 -17.84 -8.12 8.12
CA ARG A 43 -17.37 -7.58 9.40
C ARG A 43 -17.66 -6.08 9.54
N TYR A 44 -18.18 -5.68 10.69
CA TYR A 44 -18.38 -4.29 11.09
C TYR A 44 -17.73 -4.10 12.45
N VAL A 45 -16.83 -3.13 12.57
CA VAL A 45 -16.16 -2.77 13.82
C VAL A 45 -16.51 -1.33 14.14
N GLY A 46 -16.95 -1.05 15.36
CA GLY A 46 -17.40 0.28 15.74
C GLY A 46 -17.45 0.52 17.24
N ALA A 47 -17.63 1.77 17.63
CA ALA A 47 -17.87 2.14 19.01
C ALA A 47 -19.38 2.16 19.29
N GLY A 48 -19.79 1.71 20.47
CA GLY A 48 -21.19 1.67 20.86
C GLY A 48 -21.39 1.63 22.37
N ILE A 49 -22.64 1.52 22.78
CA ILE A 49 -23.06 1.38 24.17
C ILE A 49 -23.69 0.00 24.37
N TRP A 50 -23.17 -0.77 25.32
CA TRP A 50 -23.71 -2.04 25.77
C TRP A 50 -24.07 -1.96 27.24
N ARG A 51 -25.36 -2.10 27.59
CA ARG A 51 -25.86 -2.01 28.98
C ARG A 51 -25.35 -0.76 29.73
N GLY A 52 -25.33 0.38 29.04
CA GLY A 52 -24.87 1.67 29.58
C GLY A 52 -23.34 1.87 29.60
N ARG A 53 -22.54 0.89 29.16
CA ARG A 53 -21.07 0.98 29.11
C ARG A 53 -20.58 1.22 27.68
N PRO A 54 -19.59 2.12 27.45
CA PRO A 54 -18.90 2.23 26.17
C PRO A 54 -18.14 0.94 25.82
N VAL A 55 -18.33 0.46 24.59
CA VAL A 55 -17.69 -0.75 24.08
C VAL A 55 -17.15 -0.58 22.67
N LEU A 56 -16.07 -1.30 22.37
CA LEU A 56 -15.70 -1.60 20.99
C LEU A 56 -16.44 -2.88 20.57
N ALA A 57 -17.32 -2.78 19.57
CA ALA A 57 -18.05 -3.91 19.03
C ALA A 57 -17.38 -4.43 17.75
N LYS A 58 -17.01 -5.70 17.73
CA LYS A 58 -16.63 -6.44 16.52
C LYS A 58 -17.78 -7.37 16.13
N LEU A 59 -18.52 -7.01 15.10
CA LEU A 59 -19.68 -7.73 14.58
C LEU A 59 -19.30 -8.50 13.32
N LEU A 60 -19.50 -9.80 13.33
CA LEU A 60 -19.08 -10.73 12.27
C LEU A 60 -20.32 -11.36 11.65
N VAL A 61 -20.48 -11.20 10.34
CA VAL A 61 -21.69 -11.59 9.61
C VAL A 61 -21.34 -12.36 8.34
N GLY A 62 -22.34 -13.02 7.75
CA GLY A 62 -22.16 -13.82 6.53
C GLY A 62 -21.56 -15.20 6.76
N SER A 63 -21.25 -15.91 5.67
CA SER A 63 -20.95 -17.35 5.70
C SER A 63 -19.68 -17.74 6.46
N LYS A 64 -18.78 -16.78 6.71
CA LYS A 64 -17.53 -17.00 7.44
C LYS A 64 -17.57 -16.50 8.89
N ALA A 65 -18.71 -15.98 9.35
CA ALA A 65 -18.85 -15.33 10.67
C ALA A 65 -18.38 -16.22 11.81
N ALA A 66 -18.88 -17.46 11.89
CA ALA A 66 -18.52 -18.41 12.95
C ALA A 66 -17.01 -18.65 13.03
N ARG A 67 -16.37 -18.88 11.88
CA ARG A 67 -14.91 -19.10 11.82
C ARG A 67 -14.12 -17.87 12.26
N HIS A 68 -14.52 -16.67 11.81
CA HIS A 68 -13.86 -15.44 12.23
C HIS A 68 -14.05 -15.16 13.71
N PHE A 69 -15.24 -15.45 14.24
CA PHE A 69 -15.58 -15.30 15.65
C PHE A 69 -14.70 -16.19 16.51
N GLN A 70 -14.60 -17.49 16.17
CA GLN A 70 -13.79 -18.44 16.93
C GLN A 70 -12.30 -18.07 16.91
N ARG A 71 -11.78 -17.61 15.77
CA ARG A 71 -10.39 -17.12 15.69
C ARG A 71 -10.15 -15.91 16.59
N GLU A 72 -11.04 -14.93 16.54
CA GLU A 72 -10.93 -13.72 17.36
C GLU A 72 -10.98 -14.04 18.86
N LEU A 73 -11.95 -14.86 19.27
CA LEU A 73 -12.15 -15.27 20.65
C LEU A 73 -10.96 -16.07 21.19
N ALA A 74 -10.47 -17.04 20.41
CA ALA A 74 -9.31 -17.84 20.80
C ALA A 74 -8.05 -16.97 20.97
N GLY A 75 -7.80 -16.05 20.04
CA GLY A 75 -6.62 -15.18 20.11
C GLY A 75 -6.64 -14.21 21.28
N VAL A 76 -7.80 -13.60 21.58
CA VAL A 76 -7.93 -12.72 22.76
C VAL A 76 -7.71 -13.50 24.05
N ARG A 77 -8.25 -14.72 24.15
CA ARG A 77 -8.04 -15.59 25.32
C ARG A 77 -6.56 -15.95 25.48
N LEU A 78 -5.87 -16.31 24.38
CA LEU A 78 -4.42 -16.55 24.43
C LEU A 78 -3.63 -15.36 24.99
N LEU A 79 -3.94 -14.13 24.54
CA LEU A 79 -3.29 -12.92 25.08
C LEU A 79 -3.55 -12.78 26.57
N ALA A 80 -4.81 -12.90 27.00
CA ALA A 80 -5.21 -12.74 28.40
C ALA A 80 -4.61 -13.83 29.30
N ASP A 81 -4.67 -15.09 28.89
CA ASP A 81 -4.16 -16.26 29.63
C ASP A 81 -2.63 -16.19 29.82
N GLN A 82 -1.91 -15.54 28.90
CA GLN A 82 -0.47 -15.29 29.01
C GLN A 82 -0.12 -13.99 29.76
N GLY A 83 -1.12 -13.28 30.29
CA GLY A 83 -0.94 -12.03 31.03
C GLY A 83 -0.46 -10.86 30.16
N LEU A 84 -0.68 -10.93 28.85
CA LEU A 84 -0.37 -9.81 27.96
C LEU A 84 -1.48 -8.75 28.04
N THR A 85 -1.09 -7.48 27.91
CA THR A 85 -2.03 -6.36 28.00
C THR A 85 -2.90 -6.32 26.74
N THR A 86 -4.19 -6.59 26.88
CA THR A 86 -5.21 -6.59 25.81
C THR A 86 -6.52 -6.03 26.38
N PRO A 87 -7.40 -5.38 25.57
CA PRO A 87 -8.68 -4.89 26.06
C PRO A 87 -9.53 -6.02 26.67
N GLN A 88 -10.22 -5.73 27.76
CA GLN A 88 -11.07 -6.72 28.42
C GLN A 88 -12.21 -7.13 27.48
N LEU A 89 -12.38 -8.43 27.25
CA LEU A 89 -13.57 -8.97 26.59
C LEU A 89 -14.73 -8.95 27.58
N LEU A 90 -15.75 -8.14 27.30
CA LEU A 90 -16.90 -7.91 28.18
C LEU A 90 -18.04 -8.89 27.90
N ALA A 91 -18.27 -9.17 26.62
CA ALA A 91 -19.28 -10.11 26.17
C ALA A 91 -18.90 -10.66 24.80
N ASP A 92 -19.28 -11.89 24.54
CA ASP A 92 -19.17 -12.53 23.25
C ASP A 92 -20.37 -13.44 23.00
N GLY A 93 -20.63 -13.73 21.74
CA GLY A 93 -21.62 -14.73 21.38
C GLY A 93 -21.68 -15.01 19.89
N LEU A 94 -22.27 -16.15 19.57
CA LEU A 94 -22.45 -16.64 18.21
C LEU A 94 -23.87 -17.17 18.08
N LYS A 95 -24.60 -16.68 17.08
CA LYS A 95 -25.94 -17.14 16.75
C LYS A 95 -25.94 -17.75 15.36
N GLU A 96 -26.31 -19.03 15.30
CA GLU A 96 -26.38 -19.78 14.05
C GLU A 96 -27.33 -19.09 13.05
N GLY A 97 -26.91 -19.05 11.78
CA GLY A 97 -27.65 -18.36 10.72
C GLY A 97 -27.55 -16.83 10.73
N GLU A 98 -27.13 -16.19 11.83
CA GLU A 98 -27.02 -14.74 11.93
C GLU A 98 -25.57 -14.24 11.88
N GLY A 99 -24.74 -14.61 12.86
CA GLY A 99 -23.40 -14.05 13.02
C GLY A 99 -22.88 -14.13 14.46
N GLY A 100 -21.70 -13.57 14.68
CA GLY A 100 -21.07 -13.49 16.00
C GLY A 100 -20.66 -12.08 16.38
N TRP A 101 -20.48 -11.83 17.66
CA TRP A 101 -20.07 -10.54 18.21
C TRP A 101 -19.03 -10.72 19.30
N LEU A 102 -18.08 -9.80 19.38
CA LEU A 102 -17.19 -9.63 20.51
C LEU A 102 -17.24 -8.17 20.95
N LEU A 103 -17.55 -7.94 22.21
CA LEU A 103 -17.63 -6.61 22.82
C LEU A 103 -16.46 -6.44 23.78
N PHE A 104 -15.61 -5.48 23.50
CA PHE A 104 -14.45 -5.16 24.32
C PHE A 104 -14.66 -3.87 25.08
N ASP A 105 -13.93 -3.69 26.17
CA ASP A 105 -13.78 -2.39 26.80
C ASP A 105 -13.28 -1.36 25.77
N PHE A 106 -13.95 -0.22 25.71
CA PHE A 106 -13.57 0.83 24.78
C PHE A 106 -12.42 1.65 25.37
N LEU A 107 -11.25 1.57 24.75
CA LEU A 107 -10.08 2.35 25.17
C LEU A 107 -10.23 3.82 24.72
N GLU A 108 -10.98 4.60 25.48
CA GLU A 108 -11.20 6.02 25.18
C GLU A 108 -9.89 6.82 25.18
N GLY A 109 -9.67 7.61 24.13
CA GLY A 109 -8.45 8.40 23.94
C GLY A 109 -7.20 7.56 23.70
N ALA A 110 -7.33 6.27 23.39
CA ALA A 110 -6.21 5.47 22.95
C ALA A 110 -5.76 5.86 21.54
N GLU A 111 -4.46 5.81 21.31
CA GLU A 111 -3.83 6.14 20.03
C GLU A 111 -3.02 4.94 19.56
N SER A 112 -3.11 4.57 18.29
CA SER A 112 -2.27 3.49 17.77
C SER A 112 -0.81 3.95 17.61
N LEU A 113 0.15 3.02 17.70
CA LEU A 113 1.52 3.34 17.34
C LEU A 113 1.64 3.71 15.85
N GLY A 114 0.70 3.27 15.00
CA GLY A 114 0.65 3.67 13.59
C GLY A 114 0.22 5.13 13.41
N GLU A 115 -0.73 5.62 14.20
CA GLU A 115 -1.10 7.04 14.26
C GLU A 115 0.06 7.89 14.80
N THR A 116 0.75 7.39 15.83
CA THR A 116 1.95 8.03 16.37
C THR A 116 3.06 8.09 15.30
N TRP A 117 3.29 7.00 14.56
CA TRP A 117 4.26 6.92 13.48
C TRP A 117 4.01 7.99 12.41
N LYS A 118 2.76 8.14 11.94
CA LYS A 118 2.41 9.14 10.91
C LYS A 118 2.78 10.57 11.33
N LYS A 119 2.74 10.89 12.63
CA LYS A 119 3.13 12.21 13.14
C LYS A 119 4.65 12.45 13.07
N VAL A 120 5.45 11.40 13.04
CA VAL A 120 6.93 11.48 13.08
C VAL A 120 7.60 10.95 11.81
N GLU A 121 6.82 10.39 10.88
CA GLU A 121 7.32 9.76 9.64
C GLU A 121 8.09 10.74 8.74
N HIS A 122 7.72 12.02 8.77
CA HIS A 122 8.36 13.08 7.99
C HIS A 122 9.70 13.55 8.58
N LEU A 123 10.03 13.16 9.81
CA LEU A 123 11.29 13.53 10.46
C LEU A 123 12.46 12.82 9.77
N PRO A 124 13.69 13.35 9.94
CA PRO A 124 14.89 12.66 9.49
C PRO A 124 14.92 11.20 9.95
N VAL A 125 15.43 10.33 9.09
CA VAL A 125 15.49 8.88 9.33
C VAL A 125 16.19 8.60 10.66
N LEU A 126 15.54 7.78 11.50
CA LEU A 126 16.03 7.40 12.83
C LEU A 126 16.09 8.56 13.85
N ALA A 127 15.32 9.63 13.66
CA ALA A 127 15.12 10.63 14.71
C ALA A 127 14.62 9.97 16.02
N ASP A 128 15.00 10.51 17.18
CA ASP A 128 14.68 9.94 18.50
C ASP A 128 13.20 9.57 18.66
N MET A 129 12.30 10.41 18.12
CA MET A 129 10.85 10.17 18.16
C MET A 129 10.41 8.98 17.30
N GLN A 130 11.06 8.73 16.15
CA GLN A 130 10.85 7.52 15.35
C GLN A 130 11.36 6.29 16.10
N GLY A 131 12.57 6.40 16.67
CA GLY A 131 13.19 5.35 17.49
C GLY A 131 12.31 4.93 18.65
N ALA A 132 11.70 5.89 19.37
CA ALA A 132 10.80 5.62 20.49
C ALA A 132 9.57 4.78 20.09
N VAL A 133 8.92 5.10 18.96
CA VAL A 133 7.75 4.33 18.47
C VAL A 133 8.15 2.90 18.11
N ILE A 134 9.28 2.72 17.43
CA ILE A 134 9.77 1.40 17.05
C ILE A 134 10.22 0.61 18.29
N ALA A 135 10.83 1.25 19.27
CA ALA A 135 11.23 0.64 20.53
C ALA A 135 10.03 0.12 21.33
N GLU A 136 8.97 0.92 21.46
CA GLU A 136 7.71 0.49 22.10
C GLU A 136 7.13 -0.75 21.39
N ALA A 137 7.10 -0.72 20.05
CA ALA A 137 6.59 -1.84 19.26
C ALA A 137 7.43 -3.12 19.43
N LEU A 138 8.74 -3.03 19.25
CA LEU A 138 9.66 -4.17 19.35
C LEU A 138 9.70 -4.74 20.77
N GLY A 139 9.57 -3.90 21.79
CA GLY A 139 9.42 -4.34 23.18
C GLY A 139 8.16 -5.19 23.39
N ALA A 140 7.01 -4.73 22.88
CA ALA A 140 5.74 -5.46 22.95
C ALA A 140 5.79 -6.79 22.20
N ILE A 141 6.39 -6.79 20.99
CA ILE A 141 6.61 -7.98 20.17
C ILE A 141 7.52 -8.97 20.91
N GLY A 142 8.61 -8.51 21.51
CA GLY A 142 9.51 -9.32 22.31
C GLY A 142 8.80 -10.01 23.48
N GLN A 143 7.97 -9.26 24.22
CA GLN A 143 7.17 -9.83 25.31
C GLN A 143 6.19 -10.90 24.82
N MET A 144 5.51 -10.64 23.70
CA MET A 144 4.60 -11.61 23.08
C MET A 144 5.33 -12.90 22.66
N HIS A 145 6.47 -12.76 21.99
CA HIS A 145 7.30 -13.89 21.55
C HIS A 145 7.86 -14.70 22.70
N ARG A 146 8.25 -14.06 23.82
CA ARG A 146 8.71 -14.74 25.04
C ARG A 146 7.61 -15.58 25.70
N LYS A 147 6.34 -15.27 25.44
CA LYS A 147 5.18 -16.05 25.87
C LYS A 147 4.69 -17.08 24.85
N GLY A 148 5.43 -17.27 23.75
CA GLY A 148 5.12 -18.28 22.75
C GLY A 148 3.99 -17.89 21.81
N LEU A 149 3.67 -16.60 21.74
CA LEU A 149 2.61 -16.04 20.91
C LEU A 149 3.20 -15.15 19.80
N TRP A 150 2.50 -15.04 18.68
CA TRP A 150 2.78 -14.05 17.63
C TRP A 150 1.49 -13.56 16.99
N GLN A 151 1.57 -12.48 16.21
CA GLN A 151 0.47 -12.03 15.36
C GLN A 151 0.80 -12.23 13.87
N GLU A 152 -0.07 -12.91 13.13
CA GLU A 152 0.12 -13.15 11.68
C GLU A 152 0.17 -11.83 10.87
N ASP A 153 -0.60 -10.82 11.28
CA ASP A 153 -0.64 -9.48 10.67
C ASP A 153 -0.03 -8.44 11.62
N LEU A 154 1.25 -8.60 11.96
CA LEU A 154 1.92 -7.78 12.97
C LEU A 154 2.22 -6.38 12.43
N HIS A 155 1.49 -5.36 12.88
CA HIS A 155 1.67 -3.97 12.44
C HIS A 155 1.44 -2.96 13.56
N LEU A 156 1.94 -1.73 13.39
CA LEU A 156 1.86 -0.68 14.41
C LEU A 156 0.41 -0.32 14.82
N ASP A 157 -0.56 -0.48 13.92
CA ASP A 157 -1.98 -0.24 14.27
C ASP A 157 -2.58 -1.29 15.22
N ASN A 158 -1.91 -2.43 15.46
CA ASN A 158 -2.37 -3.45 16.43
C ASN A 158 -1.86 -3.18 17.86
N LEU A 159 -1.18 -2.05 18.06
CA LEU A 159 -0.60 -1.62 19.32
C LEU A 159 -1.22 -0.29 19.72
N LEU A 160 -2.15 -0.30 20.68
CA LEU A 160 -2.85 0.89 21.16
C LEU A 160 -2.26 1.40 22.46
N ARG A 161 -1.84 2.65 22.49
CA ARG A 161 -1.32 3.33 23.68
C ARG A 161 -2.44 4.06 24.40
N GLN A 162 -2.63 3.78 25.68
CA GLN A 162 -3.56 4.50 26.55
C GLN A 162 -2.94 4.68 27.93
N ARG A 163 -2.86 5.94 28.42
CA ARG A 163 -2.35 6.28 29.76
C ARG A 163 -0.99 5.62 30.09
N GLY A 164 -0.06 5.63 29.13
CA GLY A 164 1.28 5.05 29.28
C GLY A 164 1.35 3.52 29.21
N ARG A 165 0.25 2.83 28.90
CA ARG A 165 0.21 1.38 28.69
C ARG A 165 -0.05 1.05 27.23
N LEU A 166 0.56 -0.02 26.74
CA LEU A 166 0.39 -0.51 25.38
C LEU A 166 -0.48 -1.77 25.38
N TYR A 167 -1.55 -1.74 24.58
CA TYR A 167 -2.55 -2.79 24.45
C TYR A 167 -2.39 -3.47 23.09
N LEU A 168 -2.28 -4.80 23.11
CA LEU A 168 -2.35 -5.65 21.93
C LEU A 168 -3.81 -5.81 21.53
N ILE A 169 -4.14 -5.54 20.26
CA ILE A 169 -5.49 -5.74 19.73
C ILE A 169 -5.48 -6.71 18.53
N ASP A 170 -6.68 -7.03 18.04
CA ASP A 170 -6.92 -7.93 16.91
C ASP A 170 -6.55 -9.41 17.18
N GLY A 171 -7.40 -10.07 17.97
CA GLY A 171 -7.21 -11.47 18.34
C GLY A 171 -7.24 -12.43 17.15
N GLY A 172 -7.94 -12.09 16.07
CA GLY A 172 -8.09 -13.01 14.92
C GLY A 172 -6.78 -13.40 14.23
N GLY A 173 -5.73 -12.59 14.41
CA GLY A 173 -4.38 -12.85 13.92
C GLY A 173 -3.43 -13.43 14.97
N VAL A 174 -3.83 -13.56 16.24
CA VAL A 174 -2.97 -14.11 17.30
C VAL A 174 -2.88 -15.63 17.15
N CYS A 175 -1.66 -16.15 17.22
CA CYS A 175 -1.35 -17.56 17.16
C CYS A 175 -0.35 -17.94 18.26
N ALA A 176 -0.24 -19.23 18.53
CA ALA A 176 0.65 -19.78 19.55
C ALA A 176 1.45 -20.96 19.00
N GLU A 177 2.68 -21.11 19.48
CA GLU A 177 3.48 -22.32 19.27
C GLU A 177 3.35 -23.21 20.51
N THR A 178 3.99 -22.81 21.61
CA THR A 178 3.78 -23.38 22.95
C THR A 178 3.53 -22.24 23.93
N PRO A 179 2.26 -21.96 24.29
CA PRO A 179 1.93 -20.88 25.23
C PRO A 179 2.75 -20.97 26.53
N GLY A 180 3.33 -19.86 26.94
CA GLY A 180 4.16 -19.74 28.13
C GLY A 180 5.64 -20.06 27.93
N GLN A 181 6.03 -20.55 26.76
CA GLN A 181 7.44 -20.77 26.38
C GLN A 181 7.85 -19.86 25.22
N PRO A 182 9.10 -19.38 25.17
CA PRO A 182 9.56 -18.56 24.05
C PRO A 182 9.38 -19.26 22.71
N LEU A 183 9.00 -18.49 21.68
CA LEU A 183 8.93 -18.98 20.31
C LEU A 183 10.25 -19.55 19.81
N SER A 184 10.18 -20.50 18.90
CA SER A 184 11.32 -20.97 18.12
C SER A 184 11.98 -19.84 17.32
N ARG A 185 13.30 -19.89 17.16
CA ARG A 185 14.08 -18.89 16.41
C ARG A 185 13.52 -18.63 15.01
N ASN A 186 13.10 -19.69 14.32
CA ASN A 186 12.56 -19.58 12.97
C ASN A 186 11.25 -18.78 12.97
N LYS A 187 10.37 -19.00 13.95
CA LYS A 187 9.12 -18.23 14.07
C LYS A 187 9.38 -16.77 14.42
N VAL A 188 10.35 -16.50 15.29
CA VAL A 188 10.79 -15.13 15.60
C VAL A 188 11.25 -14.40 14.34
N LEU A 189 12.14 -15.01 13.55
CA LEU A 189 12.64 -14.41 12.30
C LEU A 189 11.52 -14.16 11.29
N GLU A 190 10.59 -15.11 11.13
CA GLU A 190 9.42 -14.94 10.26
C GLU A 190 8.55 -13.77 10.71
N ASN A 191 8.25 -13.65 12.01
CA ASN A 191 7.33 -12.63 12.50
C ASN A 191 7.98 -11.24 12.58
N LEU A 192 9.26 -11.13 12.95
CA LEU A 192 10.01 -9.88 12.81
C LEU A 192 10.13 -9.46 11.35
N GLY A 193 10.29 -10.42 10.42
CA GLY A 193 10.22 -10.15 8.99
C GLY A 193 8.89 -9.52 8.57
N VAL A 194 7.77 -9.96 9.15
CA VAL A 194 6.45 -9.34 8.94
C VAL A 194 6.42 -7.89 9.44
N PHE A 195 6.97 -7.61 10.62
CA PHE A 195 7.01 -6.26 11.19
C PHE A 195 7.90 -5.30 10.38
N PHE A 196 9.18 -5.64 10.19
CA PHE A 196 10.15 -4.78 9.50
C PHE A 196 9.80 -4.56 8.03
N ALA A 197 9.11 -5.51 7.38
CA ALA A 197 8.62 -5.34 6.03
C ALA A 197 7.56 -4.23 5.90
N GLN A 198 7.02 -3.69 7.00
CA GLN A 198 6.03 -2.62 7.02
C GLN A 198 6.62 -1.24 7.23
N LEU A 199 7.81 -1.16 7.81
CA LEU A 199 8.50 0.09 8.02
C LEU A 199 9.04 0.66 6.69
N PRO A 200 9.19 1.99 6.58
CA PRO A 200 9.80 2.62 5.41
C PRO A 200 11.14 1.99 5.05
N LYS A 201 11.39 1.83 3.75
CA LYS A 201 12.63 1.21 3.25
C LYS A 201 13.89 1.96 3.69
N ALA A 202 13.79 3.27 3.91
CA ALA A 202 14.89 4.09 4.41
C ALA A 202 15.44 3.64 5.78
N LEU A 203 14.67 2.89 6.58
CA LEU A 203 15.12 2.34 7.87
C LEU A 203 15.92 1.03 7.73
N GLU A 204 15.99 0.44 6.54
CA GLU A 204 16.65 -0.84 6.30
C GLU A 204 18.12 -0.89 6.77
N PRO A 205 18.95 0.15 6.56
CA PRO A 205 20.32 0.18 7.09
C PRO A 205 20.41 0.14 8.63
N PHE A 206 19.33 0.49 9.33
CA PHE A 206 19.29 0.64 10.78
C PHE A 206 18.57 -0.52 11.49
N ILE A 207 18.18 -1.58 10.75
CA ILE A 207 17.42 -2.71 11.34
C ILE A 207 18.21 -3.39 12.46
N GLU A 208 19.53 -3.57 12.29
CA GLU A 208 20.38 -4.18 13.32
C GLU A 208 20.39 -3.34 14.61
N GLU A 209 20.50 -2.02 14.49
CA GLU A 209 20.47 -1.09 15.62
C GLU A 209 19.12 -1.12 16.34
N LEU A 210 18.02 -1.09 15.57
CA LEU A 210 16.66 -1.16 16.10
C LEU A 210 16.36 -2.49 16.79
N LEU A 211 16.99 -3.58 16.35
CA LEU A 211 16.77 -4.91 16.91
C LEU A 211 17.17 -5.02 18.39
N VAL A 212 18.03 -4.13 18.88
CA VAL A 212 18.38 -4.04 20.30
C VAL A 212 17.13 -3.92 21.18
N TYR A 213 16.13 -3.13 20.78
CA TYR A 213 14.89 -2.96 21.57
C TYR A 213 14.10 -4.27 21.72
N TYR A 214 14.11 -5.11 20.69
CA TYR A 214 13.54 -6.44 20.76
C TYR A 214 14.34 -7.35 21.71
N LEU A 215 15.67 -7.36 21.56
CA LEU A 215 16.55 -8.22 22.34
C LEU A 215 16.53 -7.92 23.84
N LEU A 216 16.33 -6.66 24.22
CA LEU A 216 16.10 -6.27 25.62
C LEU A 216 14.87 -6.96 26.24
N SER A 217 13.85 -7.25 25.42
CA SER A 217 12.61 -7.91 25.85
C SER A 217 12.60 -9.41 25.57
N ASN A 218 13.43 -9.91 24.65
CA ASN A 218 13.55 -11.32 24.29
C ASN A 218 14.93 -11.67 23.68
N GLY A 219 15.93 -11.88 24.54
CA GLY A 219 17.31 -12.22 24.17
C GLY A 219 17.61 -13.72 24.05
N GLU A 220 16.59 -14.59 23.96
CA GLU A 220 16.77 -16.05 23.98
C GLU A 220 17.52 -16.59 22.75
N HIS A 221 17.44 -15.89 21.61
CA HIS A 221 17.99 -16.35 20.34
C HIS A 221 19.00 -15.36 19.76
N ALA A 222 20.09 -15.87 19.20
CA ALA A 222 20.87 -15.12 18.22
C ALA A 222 20.04 -14.96 16.93
N LEU A 223 19.98 -13.75 16.38
CA LEU A 223 19.20 -13.41 15.19
C LEU A 223 20.14 -13.05 14.04
N PRO A 224 20.50 -13.99 13.15
CA PRO A 224 21.38 -13.69 12.03
C PRO A 224 20.73 -12.67 11.08
N MET A 225 21.40 -11.55 10.86
CA MET A 225 20.88 -10.45 10.03
C MET A 225 20.53 -10.89 8.60
N GLU A 226 21.35 -11.75 7.99
CA GLU A 226 21.05 -12.28 6.64
C GLU A 226 19.74 -13.09 6.60
N ALA A 227 19.47 -13.87 7.66
CA ALA A 227 18.25 -14.66 7.73
C ALA A 227 17.02 -13.79 7.96
N LEU A 228 17.14 -12.74 8.78
CA LEU A 228 16.09 -11.74 8.99
C LEU A 228 15.81 -10.97 7.70
N GLN A 229 16.84 -10.50 7.01
CA GLN A 229 16.71 -9.77 5.75
C GLN A 229 15.98 -10.60 4.69
N LYS A 230 16.31 -11.90 4.56
CA LYS A 230 15.57 -12.83 3.69
C LYS A 230 14.07 -12.90 4.01
N GLN A 231 13.68 -12.87 5.28
CA GLN A 231 12.25 -12.84 5.65
C GLN A 231 11.61 -11.49 5.31
N ILE A 232 12.30 -10.38 5.55
CA ILE A 232 11.83 -9.03 5.20
C ILE A 232 11.56 -8.94 3.70
N ASP A 233 12.52 -9.33 2.86
CA ASP A 233 12.40 -9.27 1.41
C ASP A 233 11.28 -10.17 0.88
N LYS A 234 11.16 -11.38 1.43
CA LYS A 234 10.07 -12.31 1.12
C LYS A 234 8.71 -11.67 1.42
N VAL A 235 8.56 -11.05 2.59
CA VAL A 235 7.29 -10.40 2.98
C VAL A 235 7.02 -9.17 2.12
N ARG A 236 8.02 -8.30 1.88
CA ARG A 236 7.88 -7.12 0.99
C ARG A 236 7.43 -7.51 -0.42
N ALA A 237 8.04 -8.54 -1.00
CA ALA A 237 7.66 -9.06 -2.31
C ALA A 237 6.21 -9.59 -2.32
N TRP A 238 5.81 -10.31 -1.27
CA TRP A 238 4.44 -10.78 -1.12
C TRP A 238 3.44 -9.61 -0.97
N ARG A 239 3.74 -8.61 -0.13
CA ARG A 239 2.88 -7.43 0.09
C ARG A 239 2.67 -6.66 -1.21
N LEU A 240 3.72 -6.45 -1.99
CA LEU A 240 3.60 -5.82 -3.31
C LEU A 240 2.69 -6.63 -4.24
N LYS A 241 2.88 -7.95 -4.30
CA LYS A 241 2.05 -8.83 -5.13
C LYS A 241 0.58 -8.78 -4.70
N ASP A 242 0.31 -8.85 -3.40
CA ASP A 242 -1.05 -8.75 -2.84
C ASP A 242 -1.69 -7.38 -3.13
N PHE A 243 -0.95 -6.30 -2.95
CA PHE A 243 -1.39 -4.95 -3.29
C PHE A 243 -1.76 -4.82 -4.77
N LEU A 244 -0.94 -5.33 -5.69
CA LEU A 244 -1.22 -5.26 -7.12
C LEU A 244 -2.40 -6.12 -7.56
N ILE A 245 -2.78 -7.15 -6.79
CA ILE A 245 -4.05 -7.87 -6.99
C ILE A 245 -5.22 -6.97 -6.60
N LYS A 246 -5.11 -6.21 -5.49
CA LYS A 246 -6.14 -5.29 -5.00
C LYS A 246 -6.43 -4.15 -5.97
N VAL A 247 -5.42 -3.65 -6.69
CA VAL A 247 -5.53 -2.61 -7.74
C VAL A 247 -6.56 -2.96 -8.84
N GLY A 248 -6.91 -4.24 -9.00
CA GLY A 248 -7.91 -4.74 -9.96
C GLY A 248 -9.18 -5.31 -9.35
N ARG A 249 -9.44 -5.08 -8.06
CA ARG A 249 -10.55 -5.68 -7.32
C ARG A 249 -11.29 -4.66 -6.46
N GLU A 250 -12.61 -4.82 -6.38
CA GLU A 250 -13.47 -4.08 -5.46
C GLU A 250 -13.06 -4.32 -4.00
N CYS A 251 -12.52 -3.29 -3.36
CA CYS A 251 -12.00 -3.34 -2.00
C CYS A 251 -12.01 -1.95 -1.32
N THR A 252 -11.45 -1.85 -0.11
CA THR A 252 -11.38 -0.58 0.64
C THR A 252 -10.51 0.47 -0.04
N LEU A 253 -9.50 0.06 -0.81
CA LEU A 253 -8.57 0.98 -1.49
C LEU A 253 -9.02 1.37 -2.90
N PHE A 254 -9.78 0.51 -3.58
CA PHE A 254 -10.16 0.70 -4.97
C PHE A 254 -11.62 0.38 -5.21
N SER A 255 -12.32 1.28 -5.92
CA SER A 255 -13.61 1.02 -6.56
C SER A 255 -13.37 0.38 -7.91
N VAL A 256 -13.78 -0.88 -8.07
CA VAL A 256 -13.57 -1.60 -9.33
C VAL A 256 -14.83 -2.25 -9.83
N GLN A 257 -15.23 -1.88 -11.04
CA GLN A 257 -16.29 -2.53 -11.81
C GLN A 257 -15.67 -3.19 -13.04
N ARG A 258 -15.92 -4.49 -13.21
CA ARG A 258 -15.38 -5.27 -14.33
C ARG A 258 -16.47 -6.14 -14.92
N GLY A 259 -16.64 -6.04 -16.24
CA GLY A 259 -17.57 -6.89 -16.98
C GLY A 259 -17.24 -6.97 -18.46
N ALA A 260 -18.17 -7.57 -19.21
CA ALA A 260 -18.04 -7.75 -20.66
C ALA A 260 -17.95 -6.42 -21.43
N PHE A 261 -18.47 -5.32 -20.86
CA PHE A 261 -18.54 -4.01 -21.51
C PHE A 261 -17.54 -2.99 -20.98
N GLY A 262 -16.75 -3.35 -19.97
CA GLY A 262 -15.68 -2.47 -19.51
C GLY A 262 -14.94 -2.93 -18.28
N LEU A 263 -13.91 -2.17 -17.95
CA LEU A 263 -13.24 -2.17 -16.66
C LEU A 263 -13.06 -0.73 -16.22
N ARG A 264 -13.61 -0.39 -15.07
CA ARG A 264 -13.38 0.88 -14.38
C ARG A 264 -12.70 0.58 -13.07
N ALA A 265 -11.57 1.22 -12.82
CA ALA A 265 -10.86 1.15 -11.54
C ALA A 265 -10.56 2.57 -11.10
N ILE A 266 -10.95 2.93 -9.88
CA ILE A 266 -10.72 4.25 -9.29
C ILE A 266 -10.19 4.05 -7.89
N ARG A 267 -9.25 4.91 -7.45
CA ARG A 267 -8.92 4.97 -6.02
C ARG A 267 -10.18 5.30 -5.23
N ARG A 268 -10.40 4.61 -4.11
CA ARG A 268 -11.66 4.74 -3.37
C ARG A 268 -11.91 6.18 -2.95
N GLU A 269 -10.88 6.87 -2.46
CA GLU A 269 -11.00 8.26 -2.04
C GLU A 269 -11.28 9.23 -3.19
N GLU A 270 -11.02 8.84 -4.45
CA GLU A 270 -11.19 9.66 -5.64
C GLU A 270 -12.47 9.30 -6.43
N GLU A 271 -13.28 8.34 -5.94
CA GLU A 271 -14.42 7.79 -6.69
C GLU A 271 -15.42 8.86 -7.12
N ALA A 272 -15.85 9.71 -6.18
CA ALA A 272 -16.82 10.77 -6.46
C ALA A 272 -16.30 11.78 -7.50
N ALA A 273 -15.03 12.17 -7.39
CA ALA A 273 -14.42 13.17 -8.27
C ALA A 273 -14.13 12.62 -9.67
N MET A 274 -13.69 11.35 -9.78
CA MET A 274 -13.20 10.81 -11.06
C MET A 274 -14.29 10.16 -11.91
N LEU A 275 -15.45 9.81 -11.33
CA LEU A 275 -16.57 9.26 -12.11
C LEU A 275 -17.04 10.21 -13.23
N PRO A 276 -17.32 11.51 -12.97
CA PRO A 276 -17.65 12.48 -14.01
C PRO A 276 -16.52 12.66 -15.03
N VAL A 277 -15.27 12.75 -14.57
CA VAL A 277 -14.08 12.91 -15.42
C VAL A 277 -13.96 11.79 -16.44
N LEU A 278 -14.11 10.53 -15.99
CA LEU A 278 -14.09 9.37 -16.90
C LEU A 278 -15.27 9.38 -17.87
N GLY A 279 -16.46 9.80 -17.42
CA GLY A 279 -17.65 9.88 -18.27
C GLY A 279 -17.53 10.92 -19.39
N GLN A 280 -16.75 11.98 -19.17
CA GLN A 280 -16.58 13.10 -20.10
C GLN A 280 -15.18 13.16 -20.73
N ALA A 281 -14.37 12.10 -20.60
CA ALA A 281 -12.94 12.13 -20.90
C ALA A 281 -12.60 12.57 -22.33
N ASP A 282 -13.38 12.18 -23.34
CA ASP A 282 -13.17 12.64 -24.73
C ASP A 282 -13.46 14.15 -24.86
N ALA A 283 -14.57 14.65 -24.31
CA ALA A 283 -14.91 16.08 -24.36
C ALA A 283 -13.88 16.94 -23.61
N LEU A 284 -13.41 16.47 -22.45
CA LEU A 284 -12.37 17.15 -21.68
C LEU A 284 -11.03 17.20 -22.46
N LEU A 285 -10.67 16.13 -23.18
CA LEU A 285 -9.49 16.12 -24.03
C LEU A 285 -9.60 17.09 -25.21
N ASP A 286 -10.79 17.22 -25.79
CA ASP A 286 -11.02 18.12 -26.93
C ASP A 286 -11.00 19.61 -26.52
N GLN A 287 -11.39 19.91 -25.27
CA GLN A 287 -11.35 21.27 -24.70
C GLN A 287 -10.02 21.62 -24.03
N GLY A 288 -9.26 20.62 -23.59
CA GLY A 288 -8.02 20.80 -22.83
C GLY A 288 -6.80 21.13 -23.69
N HIS A 289 -5.67 21.34 -23.01
CA HIS A 289 -4.39 21.53 -23.68
C HIS A 289 -3.80 20.17 -24.09
N LEU A 290 -3.72 19.91 -25.39
CA LEU A 290 -3.21 18.65 -25.94
C LEU A 290 -1.69 18.67 -26.05
N TYR A 291 -1.02 17.83 -25.26
CA TYR A 291 0.43 17.62 -25.35
C TYR A 291 0.83 16.72 -26.53
N LYS A 292 -0.01 15.73 -26.84
CA LYS A 292 0.28 14.75 -27.90
C LYS A 292 -1.00 14.31 -28.57
N THR A 293 -1.05 14.46 -29.89
CA THR A 293 -2.09 13.90 -30.76
C THR A 293 -1.46 12.87 -31.70
N GLY A 294 -1.27 11.65 -31.22
CA GLY A 294 -0.74 10.55 -32.04
C GLY A 294 -1.80 9.51 -32.33
N GLY A 295 -1.70 8.82 -33.48
CA GLY A 295 -2.60 7.70 -33.78
C GLY A 295 -2.55 6.54 -32.76
N ALA A 296 -1.54 6.50 -31.88
CA ALA A 296 -1.42 5.49 -30.82
C ALA A 296 -2.00 5.97 -29.47
N ALA A 297 -1.90 7.25 -29.15
CA ALA A 297 -2.38 7.80 -27.88
C ALA A 297 -2.56 9.33 -27.99
N SER A 298 -3.55 9.84 -27.27
CA SER A 298 -3.75 11.26 -27.03
C SER A 298 -3.46 11.56 -25.56
N VAL A 299 -2.74 12.65 -25.27
CA VAL A 299 -2.45 13.11 -23.91
C VAL A 299 -2.85 14.57 -23.81
N GLY A 300 -3.65 14.92 -22.81
CA GLY A 300 -4.08 16.30 -22.58
C GLY A 300 -4.10 16.66 -21.11
N LYS A 301 -3.76 17.93 -20.82
CA LYS A 301 -3.99 18.59 -19.53
C LYS A 301 -5.40 19.18 -19.54
N VAL A 302 -6.13 18.92 -18.47
CA VAL A 302 -7.51 19.37 -18.29
C VAL A 302 -7.69 19.99 -16.90
N GLU A 303 -8.59 20.96 -16.78
CA GLU A 303 -8.99 21.55 -15.51
C GLU A 303 -10.39 21.08 -15.17
N VAL A 304 -10.58 20.45 -14.01
CA VAL A 304 -11.89 19.98 -13.54
C VAL A 304 -12.05 20.37 -12.08
N ASP A 305 -13.11 21.12 -11.77
CA ASP A 305 -13.42 21.61 -10.41
C ASP A 305 -12.22 22.29 -9.72
N GLY A 306 -11.44 23.06 -10.49
CA GLY A 306 -10.24 23.76 -10.00
C GLY A 306 -9.01 22.87 -9.80
N ARG A 307 -9.05 21.59 -10.22
CA ARG A 307 -7.94 20.65 -10.15
C ARG A 307 -7.39 20.37 -11.55
N THR A 308 -6.09 20.55 -11.72
CA THR A 308 -5.39 20.19 -12.95
C THR A 308 -5.12 18.69 -13.00
N LEU A 309 -5.55 18.03 -14.08
CA LEU A 309 -5.40 16.60 -14.29
C LEU A 309 -4.75 16.32 -15.65
N VAL A 310 -4.15 15.12 -15.78
CA VAL A 310 -3.69 14.60 -17.07
C VAL A 310 -4.58 13.43 -17.47
N ILE A 311 -5.17 13.52 -18.66
CA ILE A 311 -5.90 12.42 -19.28
C ILE A 311 -5.05 11.85 -20.41
N LYS A 312 -4.80 10.54 -20.36
CA LYS A 312 -4.15 9.79 -21.43
C LYS A 312 -5.11 8.78 -22.03
N ARG A 313 -5.51 9.02 -23.28
CA ARG A 313 -6.34 8.12 -24.09
C ARG A 313 -5.46 7.23 -24.95
N TYR A 314 -5.61 5.92 -24.80
CA TYR A 314 -4.95 4.89 -25.60
C TYR A 314 -5.91 4.38 -26.68
N ASN A 315 -5.49 4.49 -27.94
CA ASN A 315 -6.24 4.03 -29.09
C ASN A 315 -5.71 2.68 -29.59
N ILE A 316 -6.61 1.85 -30.15
CA ILE A 316 -6.24 0.65 -30.91
C ILE A 316 -6.21 1.05 -32.39
N LYS A 317 -5.04 0.96 -33.03
CA LYS A 317 -4.84 1.33 -34.44
C LYS A 317 -5.41 0.29 -35.41
N GLY A 318 -6.70 0.36 -35.74
CA GLY A 318 -7.30 -0.44 -36.82
C GLY A 318 -7.51 -1.95 -36.52
N PHE A 319 -8.17 -2.65 -37.44
CA PHE A 319 -8.68 -4.02 -37.27
C PHE A 319 -7.59 -5.08 -37.07
N ALA A 320 -6.49 -5.02 -37.84
CA ALA A 320 -5.38 -5.96 -37.72
C ALA A 320 -4.59 -5.84 -36.40
N HIS A 321 -4.49 -4.63 -35.85
CA HIS A 321 -3.90 -4.39 -34.53
C HIS A 321 -4.88 -4.76 -33.40
N TRP A 322 -6.18 -4.57 -33.62
CA TRP A 322 -7.24 -5.01 -32.71
C TRP A 322 -7.22 -6.53 -32.52
N LEU A 323 -7.17 -7.29 -33.63
CA LEU A 323 -7.06 -8.75 -33.63
C LEU A 323 -5.87 -9.27 -32.81
N LYS A 324 -4.76 -8.53 -32.68
CA LYS A 324 -3.58 -8.95 -31.89
C LYS A 324 -3.62 -8.52 -30.42
N ARG A 325 -4.46 -7.55 -30.06
CA ARG A 325 -4.45 -6.89 -28.73
C ARG A 325 -5.75 -7.04 -27.95
N PHE A 326 -6.87 -7.46 -28.54
CA PHE A 326 -8.14 -7.50 -27.81
C PHE A 326 -8.13 -8.43 -26.58
N TRP A 327 -7.33 -9.50 -26.59
CA TRP A 327 -7.16 -10.42 -25.45
C TRP A 327 -6.13 -9.95 -24.42
N ARG A 328 -5.24 -9.02 -24.78
CA ARG A 328 -4.18 -8.51 -23.88
C ARG A 328 -4.75 -7.40 -23.00
N PRO A 329 -4.25 -7.24 -21.75
CA PRO A 329 -4.60 -6.07 -20.95
C PRO A 329 -4.26 -4.76 -21.69
N SER A 330 -5.08 -3.72 -21.55
CA SER A 330 -4.81 -2.43 -22.20
C SER A 330 -3.52 -1.79 -21.66
N ARG A 331 -2.92 -0.90 -22.47
CA ARG A 331 -1.79 -0.08 -22.03
C ARG A 331 -2.15 0.84 -20.87
N ALA A 332 -3.41 1.29 -20.80
CA ALA A 332 -3.92 2.03 -19.66
C ALA A 332 -3.94 1.16 -18.40
N TRP A 333 -4.44 -0.09 -18.48
CA TRP A 333 -4.38 -1.04 -17.37
C TRP A 333 -2.94 -1.32 -16.91
N HIS A 334 -2.03 -1.50 -17.86
CA HIS A 334 -0.62 -1.70 -17.56
C HIS A 334 -0.03 -0.49 -16.81
N SER A 335 -0.24 0.72 -17.34
CA SER A 335 0.23 1.97 -16.73
C SER A 335 -0.41 2.22 -15.35
N TRP A 336 -1.70 1.90 -15.18
CA TRP A 336 -2.41 1.92 -13.90
C TRP A 336 -1.75 1.01 -12.86
N ARG A 337 -1.42 -0.22 -13.27
CA ARG A 337 -0.77 -1.21 -12.40
C ARG A 337 0.65 -0.80 -12.03
N GLU A 338 1.45 -0.35 -13.00
CA GLU A 338 2.84 0.04 -12.76
C GLU A 338 2.93 1.38 -12.01
N GLY A 339 2.03 2.33 -12.23
CA GLY A 339 1.95 3.56 -11.43
C GLY A 339 1.64 3.26 -9.97
N ASN A 340 0.69 2.36 -9.70
CA ASN A 340 0.43 1.90 -8.34
C ASN A 340 1.61 1.09 -7.76
N ARG A 341 2.37 0.34 -8.57
CA ARG A 341 3.60 -0.35 -8.13
C ARG A 341 4.65 0.65 -7.66
N LEU A 342 4.96 1.66 -8.48
CA LEU A 342 5.96 2.67 -8.14
C LEU A 342 5.57 3.41 -6.85
N ALA A 343 4.30 3.84 -6.77
CA ALA A 343 3.77 4.49 -5.57
C ALA A 343 3.89 3.59 -4.32
N PHE A 344 3.62 2.28 -4.43
CA PHE A 344 3.80 1.33 -3.33
C PHE A 344 5.27 1.18 -2.92
N LEU A 345 6.21 1.26 -3.88
CA LEU A 345 7.64 1.14 -3.65
C LEU A 345 8.30 2.45 -3.20
N GLY A 346 7.55 3.56 -3.15
CA GLY A 346 8.09 4.89 -2.84
C GLY A 346 8.75 5.62 -4.02
N ILE A 347 8.76 5.00 -5.20
CA ILE A 347 9.35 5.57 -6.42
C ILE A 347 8.38 6.63 -6.98
N ALA A 348 8.88 7.85 -7.17
CA ALA A 348 8.05 8.99 -7.57
C ALA A 348 7.43 8.79 -8.96
N THR A 349 6.13 9.01 -9.04
CA THR A 349 5.32 9.00 -10.27
C THR A 349 4.02 9.75 -9.99
N PRO A 350 3.36 10.39 -10.98
CA PRO A 350 2.07 11.03 -10.75
C PRO A 350 1.06 10.02 -10.19
N LYS A 351 0.31 10.41 -9.15
CA LYS A 351 -0.69 9.54 -8.53
C LYS A 351 -1.70 9.08 -9.59
N PRO A 352 -1.85 7.76 -9.84
CA PRO A 352 -2.90 7.27 -10.72
C PRO A 352 -4.23 7.38 -10.00
N LEU A 353 -5.17 8.14 -10.57
CA LEU A 353 -6.46 8.45 -9.94
C LEU A 353 -7.56 7.51 -10.44
N ALA A 354 -7.64 7.31 -11.75
CA ALA A 354 -8.68 6.51 -12.37
C ALA A 354 -8.26 5.86 -13.69
N LEU A 355 -8.91 4.74 -14.00
CA LEU A 355 -8.77 3.98 -15.23
C LEU A 355 -10.16 3.63 -15.77
N LEU A 356 -10.34 3.81 -17.07
CA LEU A 356 -11.49 3.27 -17.82
C LEU A 356 -10.99 2.52 -19.05
N GLU A 357 -11.36 1.25 -19.20
CA GLU A 357 -11.19 0.45 -20.40
C GLU A 357 -12.58 0.10 -20.94
N THR A 358 -12.91 0.55 -22.15
CA THR A 358 -14.19 0.23 -22.79
C THR A 358 -14.08 -1.11 -23.53
N ARG A 359 -15.15 -1.91 -23.47
CA ARG A 359 -15.22 -3.22 -24.12
C ARG A 359 -16.54 -3.41 -24.84
N PHE A 360 -16.56 -4.32 -25.81
CA PHE A 360 -17.76 -4.88 -26.39
C PHE A 360 -17.63 -6.41 -26.36
N PHE A 361 -18.43 -7.10 -25.55
CA PHE A 361 -18.30 -8.55 -25.32
C PHE A 361 -16.85 -9.02 -25.04
N TRP A 362 -16.21 -8.42 -24.04
CA TRP A 362 -14.81 -8.63 -23.62
C TRP A 362 -13.74 -8.14 -24.60
N LEU A 363 -14.13 -7.75 -25.82
CA LEU A 363 -13.23 -7.21 -26.81
C LEU A 363 -12.92 -5.76 -26.47
N ARG A 364 -11.65 -5.49 -26.18
CA ARG A 364 -11.18 -4.17 -25.73
C ARG A 364 -11.14 -3.16 -26.87
N SER A 365 -11.48 -1.91 -26.57
CA SER A 365 -11.39 -0.78 -27.50
C SER A 365 -10.51 0.34 -26.94
N ARG A 366 -11.11 1.48 -26.58
CA ARG A 366 -10.40 2.63 -26.01
C ARG A 366 -10.11 2.40 -24.54
N ALA A 367 -9.05 3.04 -24.05
CA ALA A 367 -8.79 3.08 -22.63
C ALA A 367 -8.23 4.44 -22.21
N TYR A 368 -8.56 4.87 -21.01
CA TYR A 368 -8.23 6.17 -20.44
C TYR A 368 -7.54 5.95 -19.10
N LEU A 369 -6.42 6.62 -18.89
CA LEU A 369 -5.78 6.75 -17.60
C LEU A 369 -5.84 8.23 -17.19
N VAL A 370 -6.29 8.48 -15.97
CA VAL A 370 -6.29 9.80 -15.34
C VAL A 370 -5.27 9.80 -14.22
N THR A 371 -4.35 10.77 -14.23
CA THR A 371 -3.36 10.99 -13.18
C THR A 371 -3.39 12.43 -12.70
N GLU A 372 -2.72 12.68 -11.57
CA GLU A 372 -2.33 14.04 -11.20
C GLU A 372 -1.41 14.66 -12.25
N TYR A 373 -1.39 15.99 -12.27
CA TYR A 373 -0.52 16.78 -13.12
C TYR A 373 0.80 17.09 -12.41
N LEU A 374 1.91 17.00 -13.14
CA LEU A 374 3.22 17.44 -12.67
C LEU A 374 3.50 18.84 -13.22
N PRO A 375 3.66 19.86 -12.34
CA PRO A 375 3.92 21.23 -12.79
C PRO A 375 5.39 21.49 -13.12
N GLY A 376 6.31 20.66 -12.61
CA GLY A 376 7.73 20.86 -12.81
C GLY A 376 8.21 20.56 -14.24
N PRO A 377 9.43 20.99 -14.60
CA PRO A 377 10.02 20.72 -15.91
C PRO A 377 10.44 19.25 -16.03
N ASP A 378 10.53 18.77 -17.27
CA ASP A 378 11.24 17.52 -17.54
C ASP A 378 12.76 17.71 -17.40
N ILE A 379 13.51 16.61 -17.24
CA ILE A 379 14.96 16.70 -17.00
C ILE A 379 15.73 17.36 -18.15
N ILE A 380 15.21 17.30 -19.39
CA ILE A 380 15.86 17.94 -20.54
C ILE A 380 15.77 19.46 -20.38
N GLU A 381 14.57 19.96 -20.12
CA GLU A 381 14.34 21.37 -19.85
C GLU A 381 15.12 21.81 -18.61
N ARG A 382 15.05 21.04 -17.52
CA ARG A 382 15.69 21.37 -16.25
C ARG A 382 17.21 21.46 -16.36
N PHE A 383 17.83 20.55 -17.10
CA PHE A 383 19.28 20.48 -17.23
C PHE A 383 19.84 21.20 -18.47
N ALA A 384 19.00 21.77 -19.33
CA ALA A 384 19.44 22.53 -20.50
C ALA A 384 20.50 23.62 -20.17
N PRO A 385 20.40 24.39 -19.07
CA PRO A 385 21.42 25.39 -18.72
C PRO A 385 22.79 24.83 -18.33
N TYR A 386 22.87 23.53 -18.01
CA TYR A 386 24.05 22.90 -17.44
C TYR A 386 24.76 21.93 -18.40
N VAL A 387 24.26 21.78 -19.64
CA VAL A 387 24.80 20.82 -20.61
C VAL A 387 26.31 21.00 -20.83
N GLU A 388 26.74 22.23 -21.09
CA GLU A 388 28.15 22.55 -21.37
C GLU A 388 29.02 22.60 -20.10
N SER A 389 28.47 23.07 -18.98
CA SER A 389 29.26 23.25 -17.74
C SER A 389 29.34 22.00 -16.87
N GLY A 390 28.36 21.09 -16.96
CA GLY A 390 28.21 19.94 -16.08
C GLY A 390 27.76 20.29 -14.66
N ASN A 391 27.55 21.57 -14.35
CA ASN A 391 27.26 22.08 -13.01
C ASN A 391 25.76 22.02 -12.69
N ALA A 392 25.11 20.91 -12.98
CA ALA A 392 23.73 20.68 -12.56
C ALA A 392 23.65 20.65 -11.02
N PRO A 393 22.53 21.08 -10.40
CA PRO A 393 22.39 21.11 -8.95
C PRO A 393 22.67 19.74 -8.32
N GLU A 394 23.58 19.70 -7.34
CA GLU A 394 24.02 18.45 -6.71
C GLU A 394 22.87 17.66 -6.09
N ALA A 395 21.89 18.33 -5.47
CA ALA A 395 20.69 17.70 -4.91
C ALA A 395 19.86 16.97 -5.99
N GLU A 396 19.76 17.54 -7.20
CA GLU A 396 19.03 16.94 -8.32
C GLU A 396 19.79 15.75 -8.92
N LEU A 397 21.12 15.82 -8.96
CA LEU A 397 21.96 14.69 -9.37
C LEU A 397 21.88 13.55 -8.34
N LEU A 398 21.91 13.84 -7.04
CA LEU A 398 21.71 12.83 -5.98
C LEU A 398 20.32 12.20 -6.03
N ALA A 399 19.27 12.99 -6.30
CA ALA A 399 17.94 12.45 -6.52
C ALA A 399 17.89 11.52 -7.75
N LEU A 400 18.70 11.78 -8.78
CA LEU A 400 18.81 10.90 -9.95
C LEU A 400 19.50 9.59 -9.58
N ASP A 401 20.59 9.64 -8.83
CA ASP A 401 21.29 8.46 -8.32
C ASP A 401 20.34 7.58 -7.49
N HIS A 402 19.58 8.21 -6.58
CA HIS A 402 18.58 7.54 -5.77
C HIS A 402 17.51 6.85 -6.62
N LEU A 403 16.95 7.54 -7.63
CA LEU A 403 15.96 6.93 -8.52
C LEU A 403 16.52 5.69 -9.23
N PHE A 404 17.74 5.77 -9.76
CA PHE A 404 18.36 4.63 -10.42
C PHE A 404 18.64 3.48 -9.45
N ALA A 405 19.09 3.78 -8.22
CA ALA A 405 19.28 2.78 -7.17
C ALA A 405 17.95 2.09 -6.79
N GLU A 406 16.84 2.85 -6.69
CA GLU A 406 15.51 2.30 -6.42
C GLU A 406 15.03 1.37 -7.54
N LEU A 407 15.19 1.79 -8.80
CA LEU A 407 14.85 0.96 -9.98
C LEU A 407 15.70 -0.32 -10.03
N ILE A 408 17.00 -0.22 -9.73
CA ILE A 408 17.91 -1.38 -9.68
C ILE A 408 17.49 -2.34 -8.56
N GLY A 409 17.31 -1.84 -7.34
CA GLY A 409 16.91 -2.67 -6.19
C GLY A 409 15.53 -3.32 -6.37
N ALA A 410 14.61 -2.64 -7.06
CA ALA A 410 13.31 -3.21 -7.41
C ALA A 410 13.32 -4.10 -8.68
N ARG A 411 14.45 -4.12 -9.42
CA ARG A 411 14.64 -4.75 -10.72
C ARG A 411 13.59 -4.31 -11.74
N ILE A 412 13.38 -3.00 -11.83
CA ILE A 412 12.39 -2.37 -12.72
C ILE A 412 13.12 -1.69 -13.86
N SER A 413 12.74 -2.03 -15.09
CA SER A 413 13.11 -1.29 -16.30
C SER A 413 11.92 -0.44 -16.75
N HIS A 414 12.16 0.80 -17.16
CA HIS A 414 11.17 1.69 -17.73
C HIS A 414 10.75 1.28 -19.16
N GLY A 415 11.70 0.82 -20.00
CA GLY A 415 11.47 0.42 -21.39
C GLY A 415 11.40 1.57 -22.41
N ASP A 416 11.01 2.77 -21.96
CA ASP A 416 11.09 4.03 -22.74
C ASP A 416 11.79 5.15 -21.96
N PHE A 417 12.98 4.89 -21.40
CA PHE A 417 13.65 5.86 -20.52
C PHE A 417 14.34 6.99 -21.29
N LYS A 418 13.57 7.93 -21.84
CA LYS A 418 14.04 9.21 -22.40
C LYS A 418 13.82 10.33 -21.38
N GLY A 419 14.53 11.45 -21.51
CA GLY A 419 14.49 12.53 -20.51
C GLY A 419 13.10 13.16 -20.37
N HIS A 420 12.35 13.29 -21.47
CA HIS A 420 10.95 13.77 -21.44
C HIS A 420 9.96 12.87 -20.65
N ASN A 421 10.41 11.73 -20.13
CA ASN A 421 9.60 10.88 -19.25
C ASN A 421 10.00 11.03 -17.77
N LEU A 422 10.85 12.00 -17.43
CA LEU A 422 11.37 12.24 -16.10
C LEU A 422 11.19 13.70 -15.69
N PHE A 423 10.40 13.95 -14.65
CA PHE A 423 9.98 15.29 -14.24
C PHE A 423 10.47 15.63 -12.83
N TRP A 424 10.87 16.88 -12.61
CA TRP A 424 11.26 17.34 -11.28
C TRP A 424 10.03 17.69 -10.44
N GLN A 425 9.91 17.14 -9.23
CA GLN A 425 8.82 17.45 -8.29
C GLN A 425 9.30 17.34 -6.84
N GLU A 426 9.18 18.42 -6.07
CA GLU A 426 9.33 18.41 -4.59
C GLU A 426 10.55 17.58 -4.13
N ASP A 427 11.72 17.88 -4.70
CA ASP A 427 13.02 17.27 -4.40
C ASP A 427 13.26 15.85 -4.96
N ARG A 428 12.40 15.36 -5.86
CA ARG A 428 12.57 14.03 -6.49
C ARG A 428 12.27 14.05 -7.99
N TRP A 429 12.81 13.04 -8.68
CA TRP A 429 12.50 12.78 -10.08
C TRP A 429 11.34 11.79 -10.22
N ALA A 430 10.24 12.25 -10.81
CA ALA A 430 9.04 11.48 -11.05
C ALA A 430 8.98 10.89 -12.47
N LEU A 431 8.72 9.58 -12.56
CA LEU A 431 8.57 8.87 -13.83
C LEU A 431 7.16 8.98 -14.40
N ILE A 432 7.06 9.19 -15.71
CA ILE A 432 5.80 9.14 -16.47
C ILE A 432 5.92 8.16 -17.65
N ASP A 433 4.81 7.90 -18.35
CA ASP A 433 4.76 6.98 -19.50
C ASP A 433 5.15 5.52 -19.17
N LEU A 434 4.45 4.96 -18.19
CA LEU A 434 4.71 3.62 -17.63
C LEU A 434 4.15 2.46 -18.46
N ASP A 435 3.79 2.69 -19.73
CA ASP A 435 3.07 1.70 -20.54
C ASP A 435 3.95 0.53 -21.04
N SER A 436 5.27 0.71 -20.95
CA SER A 436 6.31 -0.23 -21.36
C SER A 436 7.18 -0.73 -20.20
N MET A 437 6.88 -0.29 -18.97
CA MET A 437 7.61 -0.64 -17.76
C MET A 437 7.53 -2.13 -17.44
N CYS A 438 8.55 -2.70 -16.79
CA CYS A 438 8.56 -4.11 -16.45
C CYS A 438 9.35 -4.34 -15.16
N GLN A 439 8.78 -5.13 -14.25
CA GLN A 439 9.53 -5.72 -13.14
C GLN A 439 10.06 -7.09 -13.53
N HIS A 440 11.34 -7.32 -13.29
CA HIS A 440 12.08 -8.52 -13.68
C HIS A 440 12.21 -9.50 -12.51
N GLY A 441 12.07 -10.80 -12.81
CA GLY A 441 12.17 -11.87 -11.81
C GLY A 441 13.60 -12.27 -11.46
N SER A 442 14.58 -11.96 -12.33
CA SER A 442 15.99 -12.31 -12.15
C SER A 442 16.92 -11.19 -12.64
N VAL A 443 18.15 -11.19 -12.14
CA VAL A 443 19.21 -10.27 -12.61
C VAL A 443 19.49 -10.50 -14.09
N GLY A 444 19.45 -11.76 -14.55
CA GLY A 444 19.70 -12.11 -15.95
C GLY A 444 18.69 -11.49 -16.94
N SER A 445 17.41 -11.34 -16.56
CA SER A 445 16.45 -10.63 -17.43
C SER A 445 16.52 -9.11 -17.25
N PHE A 446 16.89 -8.64 -16.05
CA PHE A 446 16.96 -7.22 -15.72
C PHE A 446 18.18 -6.51 -16.33
N ALA A 447 19.39 -7.06 -16.17
CA ALA A 447 20.65 -6.45 -16.63
C ALA A 447 20.62 -5.95 -18.09
N PRO A 448 20.17 -6.73 -19.09
CA PRO A 448 20.08 -6.23 -20.46
C PRO A 448 18.98 -5.17 -20.65
N ALA A 449 17.91 -5.19 -19.85
CA ALA A 449 16.87 -4.16 -19.89
C ALA A 449 17.35 -2.84 -19.30
N TYR A 450 18.04 -2.91 -18.16
CA TYR A 450 18.71 -1.76 -17.54
C TYR A 450 19.73 -1.12 -18.48
N ALA A 451 20.60 -1.91 -19.11
CA ALA A 451 21.60 -1.40 -20.04
C ALA A 451 20.96 -0.62 -21.22
N ARG A 452 19.81 -1.10 -21.73
CA ARG A 452 19.04 -0.38 -22.77
C ARG A 452 18.43 0.91 -22.24
N ASP A 453 17.86 0.91 -21.05
CA ASP A 453 17.28 2.11 -20.45
C ASP A 453 18.35 3.16 -20.15
N ARG A 454 19.47 2.77 -19.53
CA ARG A 454 20.63 3.64 -19.31
C ARG A 454 21.14 4.23 -20.62
N ALA A 455 21.38 3.39 -21.63
CA ALA A 455 21.86 3.87 -22.92
C ALA A 455 20.86 4.83 -23.58
N ARG A 456 19.55 4.57 -23.46
CA ARG A 456 18.51 5.45 -23.98
C ARG A 456 18.43 6.78 -23.24
N PHE A 457 18.64 6.76 -21.93
CA PHE A 457 18.69 7.94 -21.08
C PHE A 457 19.93 8.78 -21.36
N MET A 458 21.10 8.17 -21.57
CA MET A 458 22.32 8.92 -21.89
C MET A 458 22.27 9.62 -23.26
N ARG A 459 21.48 9.11 -24.22
CA ARG A 459 21.29 9.74 -25.55
C ARG A 459 20.57 11.10 -25.54
N ASN A 460 20.09 11.53 -24.38
CA ASN A 460 19.47 12.85 -24.24
C ASN A 460 20.48 14.00 -24.39
N TRP A 461 21.78 13.74 -24.20
CA TRP A 461 22.84 14.75 -24.28
C TRP A 461 23.98 14.28 -25.18
N PRO A 462 24.73 15.22 -25.82
CA PRO A 462 25.94 14.87 -26.57
C PRO A 462 27.00 14.22 -25.67
N GLU A 463 27.65 13.15 -26.13
CA GLU A 463 28.69 12.44 -25.35
C GLU A 463 29.89 13.34 -24.99
N SER A 464 30.14 14.38 -25.79
CA SER A 464 31.19 15.38 -25.56
C SER A 464 30.84 16.43 -24.49
N SER A 465 29.58 16.51 -24.06
CA SER A 465 29.14 17.52 -23.08
C SER A 465 29.62 17.19 -21.67
N ALA A 466 29.92 18.20 -20.85
CA ALA A 466 30.35 18.00 -19.47
C ALA A 466 29.25 17.32 -18.64
N LEU A 467 27.97 17.66 -18.86
CA LEU A 467 26.85 17.03 -18.18
C LEU A 467 26.74 15.53 -18.47
N TYR A 468 26.96 15.10 -19.71
CA TYR A 468 26.97 13.67 -20.05
C TYR A 468 28.03 12.94 -19.22
N GLN A 469 29.24 13.49 -19.12
CA GLN A 469 30.34 12.85 -18.39
C GLN A 469 30.03 12.74 -16.89
N VAL A 470 29.45 13.79 -16.29
CA VAL A 470 29.02 13.78 -14.88
C VAL A 470 27.98 12.68 -14.63
N ILE A 471 26.95 12.59 -15.47
CA ILE A 471 25.89 11.58 -15.32
C ILE A 471 26.44 10.17 -15.58
N ASP A 472 27.29 9.98 -16.59
CA ASP A 472 27.86 8.67 -16.93
C ASP A 472 28.73 8.09 -15.81
N GLN A 473 29.44 8.94 -15.06
CA GLN A 473 30.26 8.55 -13.92
C GLN A 473 29.41 8.13 -12.70
N ARG A 474 28.23 8.73 -12.54
CA ARG A 474 27.31 8.46 -11.43
C ARG A 474 26.46 7.21 -11.65
N LEU A 475 25.93 7.03 -12.86
CA LEU A 475 25.01 5.93 -13.13
C LEU A 475 25.74 4.59 -13.31
N PRO A 476 25.35 3.52 -12.58
CA PRO A 476 25.98 2.22 -12.67
C PRO A 476 26.08 1.71 -14.12
N LYS A 477 27.26 1.25 -14.55
CA LYS A 477 27.47 0.73 -15.92
C LYS A 477 27.10 -0.75 -16.05
N ASP A 478 27.39 -1.51 -14.99
CA ASP A 478 27.11 -2.93 -14.90
C ASP A 478 26.47 -3.23 -13.56
N ILE A 479 25.33 -3.91 -13.60
CA ILE A 479 24.52 -4.31 -12.45
C ILE A 479 24.48 -5.83 -12.28
N SER A 480 25.21 -6.58 -13.11
CA SER A 480 25.25 -8.05 -13.04
C SER A 480 25.90 -8.57 -11.75
N ARG A 481 26.60 -7.70 -10.99
CA ARG A 481 27.16 -7.96 -9.66
C ARG A 481 26.39 -7.29 -8.50
N ALA A 482 25.38 -6.47 -8.78
CA ALA A 482 24.72 -5.62 -7.79
C ALA A 482 23.51 -6.28 -7.11
N ALA A 483 23.55 -7.60 -6.89
CA ALA A 483 22.41 -8.39 -6.43
C ALA A 483 22.61 -9.00 -5.04
#